data_AF-A0A4Z2FDC2-F1
#
_entry.id   AF-A0A4Z2FDC2-F1
#
_cell.length_a   1.000
_cell.length_b   1.000
_cell.length_c   1.000
_cell.angle_alpha   90.00
_cell.angle_beta   90.00
_cell.angle_gamma   90.00
#
_symmetry.space_group_name_H-M   'P 1'
#
loop_
_entity.id
_entity.type
_entity.pdbx_description
1 polymer ?
#
loop_
_entity_poly.entity_id
_entity_poly.type
_entity_poly.pdbx_seq_one_letter_code
_entity_poly.pdbx_strand_id
1 'polypeptide(L)'
;MLVPTLAFWVTNALLLLVDTTGKPAFITRYRIQPDKNNPVDQAKLWHAVKTVVFNQVFISGPMVVVAYYLMTLWGDPCDPELPTFQRALLELAFFTILEEIIFYYSHRLFHRPNLYKRFHKQHHEWTAPIGVISNMLPVALGPVVLGSHLTTTCMWYSLALVSTTISHCGYHLPFLPSPEFHDFHHLRFNQCFGVLGFLDRLHGTDAKFRQTKQYERHSLLTGLTPLSESIPDAPKKSLRTRDLVTF
;
A
#
# COMPACT_ATOMS: atom_id res chain seq x y z
N MET A 1 -17.52 8.03 -7.26
CA MET A 1 -16.82 7.08 -6.36
C MET A 1 -17.04 5.60 -6.67
N LEU A 2 -18.04 5.20 -7.46
CA LEU A 2 -18.21 3.79 -7.84
C LEU A 2 -16.95 3.17 -8.49
N VAL A 3 -16.30 3.90 -9.41
CA VAL A 3 -15.10 3.42 -10.12
C VAL A 3 -13.94 3.05 -9.17
N PRO A 4 -13.48 3.94 -8.26
CA PRO A 4 -12.49 3.57 -7.24
C PRO A 4 -12.90 2.37 -6.37
N THR A 5 -14.16 2.31 -5.95
CA THR A 5 -14.68 1.19 -5.15
C THR A 5 -14.60 -0.13 -5.90
N LEU A 6 -14.99 -0.15 -7.19
CA LEU A 6 -14.87 -1.32 -8.04
C LEU A 6 -13.41 -1.73 -8.25
N ALA A 7 -12.52 -0.76 -8.51
CA ALA A 7 -11.08 -1.02 -8.67
C ALA A 7 -10.50 -1.71 -7.42
N PHE A 8 -10.86 -1.23 -6.22
CA PHE A 8 -10.46 -1.85 -4.96
C PHE A 8 -11.00 -3.27 -4.81
N TRP A 9 -12.31 -3.47 -4.92
CA TRP A 9 -12.93 -4.77 -4.65
C TRP A 9 -12.55 -5.83 -5.69
N VAL A 10 -12.47 -5.47 -6.97
CA VAL A 10 -12.07 -6.40 -8.03
C VAL A 10 -10.62 -6.85 -7.82
N THR A 11 -9.70 -5.90 -7.60
CA THR A 11 -8.27 -6.23 -7.40
C THR A 11 -8.07 -7.12 -6.17
N ASN A 12 -8.71 -6.78 -5.05
CA ASN A 12 -8.59 -7.55 -3.81
C ASN A 12 -9.31 -8.90 -3.87
N ALA A 13 -10.44 -9.01 -4.58
CA ALA A 13 -11.13 -10.28 -4.77
C ALA A 13 -10.29 -11.28 -5.59
N LEU A 14 -9.60 -10.80 -6.64
CA LEU A 14 -8.69 -11.64 -7.42
C LEU A 14 -7.52 -12.16 -6.57
N LEU A 15 -6.92 -11.30 -5.74
CA LEU A 15 -5.84 -11.69 -4.83
C LEU A 15 -6.34 -12.65 -3.73
N LEU A 16 -7.51 -12.38 -3.16
CA LEU A 16 -8.11 -13.22 -2.15
C LEU A 16 -8.46 -14.62 -2.69
N LEU A 17 -8.88 -14.71 -3.95
CA LEU A 17 -9.07 -16.00 -4.62
C LEU A 17 -7.75 -16.79 -4.63
N VAL A 18 -6.64 -16.15 -4.99
CA VAL A 18 -5.30 -16.77 -4.96
C VAL A 18 -4.91 -17.22 -3.55
N ASP A 19 -5.12 -16.37 -2.55
CA ASP A 19 -4.77 -16.67 -1.17
C ASP A 19 -5.59 -17.81 -0.56
N THR A 20 -6.87 -17.89 -0.91
CA THR A 20 -7.79 -18.89 -0.34
C THR A 20 -7.75 -20.23 -1.09
N THR A 21 -7.53 -20.23 -2.40
CA THR A 21 -7.55 -21.47 -3.21
C THR A 21 -6.15 -21.97 -3.58
N GLY A 22 -5.10 -21.15 -3.40
CA GLY A 22 -3.76 -21.45 -3.90
C GLY A 22 -3.67 -21.52 -5.42
N LYS A 23 -4.64 -20.91 -6.15
CA LYS A 23 -4.74 -20.97 -7.61
C LYS A 23 -5.01 -19.58 -8.19
N PRO A 24 -4.50 -19.30 -9.41
CA PRO A 24 -3.65 -20.17 -10.22
C PRO A 24 -2.20 -20.20 -9.72
N ALA A 25 -1.55 -21.36 -9.86
CA ALA A 25 -0.20 -21.60 -9.33
C ALA A 25 0.88 -20.69 -9.95
N PHE A 26 0.63 -20.12 -11.13
CA PHE A 26 1.54 -19.16 -11.73
C PHE A 26 1.59 -17.82 -10.99
N ILE A 27 0.60 -17.49 -10.14
CA ILE A 27 0.62 -16.30 -9.28
C ILE A 27 1.30 -16.61 -7.94
N THR A 28 1.04 -17.79 -7.36
CA THR A 28 1.53 -18.14 -6.02
C THR A 28 3.06 -18.15 -5.90
N ARG A 29 3.78 -18.36 -7.02
CA ARG A 29 5.24 -18.28 -7.08
C ARG A 29 5.83 -16.88 -6.80
N TYR A 30 5.02 -15.82 -6.93
CA TYR A 30 5.44 -14.43 -6.68
C TYR A 30 5.27 -13.99 -5.22
N ARG A 31 4.86 -14.90 -4.32
CA ARG A 31 4.66 -14.58 -2.91
C ARG A 31 6.00 -14.24 -2.24
N ILE A 32 6.07 -13.09 -1.58
CA ILE A 32 7.29 -12.62 -0.90
C ILE A 32 7.48 -13.28 0.49
N GLN A 33 6.38 -13.74 1.11
CA GLN A 33 6.37 -14.36 2.44
C GLN A 33 5.58 -15.68 2.41
N PRO A 34 6.22 -16.82 2.09
CA PRO A 34 5.54 -18.10 1.84
C PRO A 34 4.67 -18.60 3.00
N ASP A 35 5.15 -18.41 4.23
CA ASP A 35 4.56 -18.95 5.46
C ASP A 35 3.49 -18.04 6.11
N LYS A 36 3.36 -16.79 5.64
CA LYS A 36 2.43 -15.84 6.24
C LYS A 36 1.02 -16.05 5.70
N ASN A 37 0.04 -16.12 6.62
CA ASN A 37 -1.39 -16.25 6.33
C ASN A 37 -1.73 -17.45 5.42
N ASN A 38 -1.00 -18.57 5.54
CA ASN A 38 -1.22 -19.78 4.76
C ASN A 38 -1.42 -21.00 5.67
N PRO A 39 -2.64 -21.57 5.78
CA PRO A 39 -3.87 -21.14 5.13
C PRO A 39 -4.44 -19.84 5.72
N VAL A 40 -5.31 -19.17 4.96
CA VAL A 40 -6.00 -17.95 5.42
C VAL A 40 -6.95 -18.28 6.57
N ASP A 41 -6.77 -17.59 7.69
CA ASP A 41 -7.69 -17.64 8.84
C ASP A 41 -9.03 -16.99 8.47
N GLN A 42 -10.07 -17.81 8.37
CA GLN A 42 -11.40 -17.38 7.94
C GLN A 42 -12.05 -16.40 8.92
N ALA A 43 -11.82 -16.54 10.23
CA ALA A 43 -12.40 -15.63 11.21
C ALA A 43 -11.78 -14.23 11.09
N LYS A 44 -10.45 -14.17 10.92
CA LYS A 44 -9.73 -12.92 10.67
C LYS A 44 -10.11 -12.28 9.34
N LEU A 45 -10.26 -13.09 8.28
CA LEU A 45 -10.72 -12.61 6.98
C LEU A 45 -12.11 -11.95 7.07
N TRP A 46 -13.08 -12.63 7.67
CA TRP A 46 -14.42 -12.07 7.84
C TRP A 46 -14.44 -10.81 8.70
N HIS A 47 -13.61 -10.76 9.73
CA HIS A 47 -13.44 -9.55 10.53
C HIS A 47 -12.86 -8.39 9.70
N ALA A 48 -11.85 -8.66 8.87
CA ALA A 48 -11.25 -7.66 7.98
C ALA A 48 -12.26 -7.15 6.95
N VAL A 49 -13.01 -8.05 6.28
CA VAL A 49 -14.05 -7.67 5.30
C VAL A 49 -15.11 -6.77 5.94
N LYS A 50 -15.63 -7.14 7.12
CA LYS A 50 -16.60 -6.30 7.85
C LYS A 50 -16.03 -4.93 8.19
N THR A 51 -14.77 -4.88 8.63
CA THR A 51 -14.08 -3.63 8.97
C THR A 51 -13.89 -2.75 7.73
N VAL A 52 -13.51 -3.31 6.59
CA VAL A 52 -13.36 -2.59 5.32
C VAL A 52 -14.69 -2.01 4.87
N VAL A 53 -15.77 -2.81 4.87
CA VAL A 53 -17.11 -2.32 4.49
C VAL A 53 -17.57 -1.22 5.44
N PHE A 54 -17.38 -1.38 6.75
CA PHE A 54 -17.71 -0.35 7.74
C PHE A 54 -16.94 0.94 7.46
N ASN A 55 -15.63 0.87 7.25
CA ASN A 55 -14.79 2.04 6.96
C ASN A 55 -15.20 2.72 5.65
N GLN A 56 -15.50 1.95 4.60
CA GLN A 56 -15.94 2.52 3.32
C GLN A 56 -17.27 3.28 3.45
N VAL A 57 -18.24 2.73 4.18
CA VAL A 57 -19.57 3.35 4.33
C VAL A 57 -19.54 4.53 5.31
N PHE A 58 -19.00 4.33 6.51
CA PHE A 58 -19.14 5.26 7.62
C PHE A 58 -18.00 6.26 7.76
N ILE A 59 -16.89 6.07 7.03
CA ILE A 59 -15.75 6.99 7.07
C ILE A 59 -15.49 7.56 5.68
N SER A 60 -15.23 6.70 4.70
CA SER A 60 -14.94 7.13 3.35
C SER A 60 -16.15 7.80 2.68
N GLY A 61 -17.36 7.30 2.89
CA GLY A 61 -18.60 7.91 2.40
C GLY A 61 -18.77 9.36 2.83
N PRO A 62 -18.82 9.68 4.15
CA PRO A 62 -18.85 11.05 4.63
C PRO A 62 -17.67 11.90 4.17
N MET A 63 -16.45 11.35 4.14
CA MET A 63 -15.27 12.07 3.64
C MET A 63 -15.41 12.49 2.18
N VAL A 64 -15.97 11.63 1.32
CA VAL A 64 -16.25 11.95 -0.08
C VAL A 64 -17.25 13.10 -0.20
N VAL A 65 -18.31 13.09 0.62
CA VAL A 65 -19.31 14.17 0.62
C VAL A 65 -18.67 15.49 1.02
N VAL A 66 -17.87 15.48 2.10
CA VAL A 66 -17.13 16.67 2.54
C VAL A 66 -16.16 17.15 1.46
N ALA A 67 -15.38 16.24 0.86
CA ALA A 67 -14.45 16.57 -0.22
C ALA A 67 -15.18 17.18 -1.42
N TYR A 68 -16.33 16.62 -1.82
CA TYR A 68 -17.15 17.17 -2.90
C TYR A 68 -17.56 18.61 -2.61
N TYR A 69 -18.12 18.90 -1.42
CA TYR A 69 -18.50 20.27 -1.07
C TYR A 69 -17.30 21.22 -1.02
N LEU A 70 -16.15 20.78 -0.51
CA LEU A 70 -14.94 21.60 -0.55
C LEU A 70 -14.46 21.87 -1.97
N MET A 71 -14.56 20.88 -2.86
CA MET A 71 -14.20 21.03 -4.27
C MET A 71 -15.15 22.00 -4.99
N THR A 72 -16.44 22.03 -4.63
CA THR A 72 -17.41 22.99 -5.20
C THR A 72 -17.07 24.45 -4.90
N LEU A 73 -16.20 24.73 -3.92
CA LEU A 73 -15.71 26.08 -3.65
C LEU A 73 -14.81 26.63 -4.76
N TRP A 74 -14.26 25.76 -5.62
CA TRP A 74 -13.35 26.12 -6.71
C TRP A 74 -14.01 26.14 -8.10
N GLY A 75 -15.18 25.49 -8.24
CA GLY A 75 -15.89 25.27 -9.50
C GLY A 75 -16.75 24.01 -9.42
N ASP A 76 -17.49 23.66 -10.49
CA ASP A 76 -18.28 22.42 -10.51
C ASP A 76 -17.36 21.20 -10.77
N PRO A 77 -17.18 20.28 -9.80
CA PRO A 77 -16.36 19.09 -10.02
C PRO A 77 -17.00 18.10 -11.00
N CYS A 78 -18.29 18.25 -11.29
CA CYS A 78 -19.07 17.40 -12.19
C CYS A 78 -19.45 18.12 -13.49
N ASP A 79 -18.71 19.16 -13.87
CA ASP A 79 -18.88 19.86 -15.14
C ASP A 79 -18.90 18.86 -16.32
N PRO A 80 -19.78 19.03 -17.32
CA PRO A 80 -19.83 18.12 -18.46
C PRO A 80 -18.55 18.16 -19.32
N GLU A 81 -17.78 19.25 -19.29
CA GLU A 81 -16.51 19.37 -20.01
C GLU A 81 -15.39 18.62 -19.29
N LEU A 82 -14.86 17.59 -19.97
CA LEU A 82 -13.76 16.81 -19.43
C LEU A 82 -12.46 17.62 -19.37
N PRO A 83 -11.61 17.40 -18.36
CA PRO A 83 -10.28 18.00 -18.31
C PRO A 83 -9.47 17.52 -19.51
N THR A 84 -8.65 18.43 -20.06
CA THR A 84 -7.71 18.06 -21.11
C THR A 84 -6.73 17.00 -20.60
N PHE A 85 -6.21 16.17 -21.51
CA PHE A 85 -5.26 15.12 -21.15
C PHE A 85 -4.03 15.68 -20.39
N GLN A 86 -3.49 16.80 -20.86
CA GLN A 86 -2.36 17.47 -20.23
C GLN A 86 -2.71 17.98 -18.83
N ARG A 87 -3.92 18.54 -18.64
CA ARG A 87 -4.40 18.97 -17.32
C ARG A 87 -4.48 17.78 -16.37
N ALA A 88 -5.10 16.68 -16.79
CA ALA A 88 -5.21 15.48 -15.97
C ALA A 88 -3.82 14.93 -15.58
N LEU A 89 -2.85 14.89 -16.51
CA LEU A 89 -1.49 14.45 -16.20
C LEU A 89 -0.78 15.34 -15.18
N LEU A 90 -0.90 16.67 -15.32
CA LEU A 90 -0.31 17.62 -14.36
C LEU A 90 -0.93 17.51 -12.97
N GLU A 91 -2.25 17.34 -12.92
CA GLU A 91 -2.98 17.10 -11.66
C GLU A 91 -2.52 15.80 -10.99
N LEU A 92 -2.42 14.70 -11.72
CA LEU A 92 -1.94 13.41 -11.19
C LEU A 92 -0.50 13.49 -10.66
N ALA A 93 0.38 14.20 -11.36
CA ALA A 93 1.74 14.45 -10.90
C ALA A 93 1.74 15.27 -9.60
N PHE A 94 0.92 16.32 -9.53
CA PHE A 94 0.76 17.13 -8.32
C PHE A 94 0.22 16.30 -7.15
N PHE A 95 -0.82 15.47 -7.38
CA PHE A 95 -1.39 14.62 -6.35
C PHE A 95 -0.36 13.62 -5.80
N THR A 96 0.45 13.04 -6.67
CA THR A 96 1.52 12.10 -6.30
C THR A 96 2.56 12.75 -5.40
N ILE A 97 3.01 13.98 -5.74
CA ILE A 97 3.98 14.72 -4.93
C ILE A 97 3.37 15.11 -3.57
N LEU A 98 2.13 15.59 -3.58
CA LEU A 98 1.46 15.99 -2.35
C LEU A 98 1.20 14.79 -1.44
N GLU A 99 0.78 13.66 -2.00
CA GLU A 99 0.61 12.40 -1.27
C GLU A 99 1.92 11.97 -0.61
N GLU A 100 3.04 11.91 -1.35
CA GLU A 100 4.34 11.54 -0.79
C GLU A 100 4.70 12.43 0.42
N ILE A 101 4.51 13.75 0.32
CA ILE A 101 4.80 14.69 1.39
C ILE A 101 3.91 14.45 2.62
N ILE A 102 2.59 14.50 2.43
CA ILE A 102 1.66 14.42 3.55
C ILE A 102 1.67 13.03 4.17
N PHE A 103 1.73 11.97 3.36
CA PHE A 103 1.82 10.59 3.83
C PHE A 103 3.09 10.38 4.65
N TYR A 104 4.27 10.71 4.12
CA TYR A 104 5.53 10.51 4.84
C TYR A 104 5.54 11.18 6.22
N TYR A 105 5.20 12.48 6.30
CA TYR A 105 5.29 13.21 7.56
C TYR A 105 4.19 12.79 8.54
N SER A 106 2.96 12.58 8.07
CA SER A 106 1.88 12.10 8.94
C SER A 106 2.19 10.69 9.44
N HIS A 107 2.58 9.77 8.56
CA HIS A 107 2.91 8.40 8.91
C HIS A 107 4.04 8.36 9.95
N ARG A 108 5.15 9.08 9.71
CA ARG A 108 6.26 9.19 10.66
C ARG A 108 5.85 9.83 11.99
N LEU A 109 4.92 10.81 11.98
CA LEU A 109 4.37 11.40 13.20
C LEU A 109 3.56 10.37 14.01
N PHE A 110 2.71 9.58 13.34
CA PHE A 110 1.90 8.55 13.97
C PHE A 110 2.72 7.39 14.54
N HIS A 111 3.97 7.23 14.11
CA HIS A 111 4.95 6.30 14.71
C HIS A 111 5.62 6.81 16.00
N ARG A 112 5.32 8.02 16.47
CA ARG A 112 5.77 8.46 17.79
C ARG A 112 5.11 7.62 18.89
N PRO A 113 5.80 7.24 19.99
CA PRO A 113 5.32 6.23 20.94
C PRO A 113 3.88 6.40 21.44
N ASN A 114 3.46 7.63 21.74
CA ASN A 114 2.11 7.91 22.25
C ASN A 114 1.04 7.76 21.17
N LEU A 115 1.32 8.22 19.94
CA LEU A 115 0.41 8.13 18.81
C LEU A 115 0.39 6.71 18.24
N TYR A 116 1.53 6.03 18.24
CA TYR A 116 1.66 4.66 17.78
C TYR A 116 0.77 3.73 18.62
N LYS A 117 0.95 3.73 19.94
CA LYS A 117 0.17 2.87 20.85
C LYS A 117 -1.34 3.11 20.72
N ARG A 118 -1.75 4.36 20.50
CA ARG A 118 -3.16 4.74 20.48
C ARG A 118 -3.84 4.55 19.12
N PHE A 119 -3.12 4.76 18.02
CA PHE A 119 -3.72 4.90 16.69
C PHE A 119 -3.03 4.03 15.63
N HIS A 120 -1.70 4.07 15.55
CA HIS A 120 -1.00 3.42 14.43
C HIS A 120 -0.72 1.94 14.63
N LYS A 121 -0.60 1.47 15.88
CA LYS A 121 -0.46 0.04 16.20
C LYS A 121 -1.61 -0.77 15.60
N GLN A 122 -2.82 -0.21 15.61
CA GLN A 122 -4.01 -0.84 15.04
C GLN A 122 -3.92 -1.04 13.51
N HIS A 123 -3.25 -0.12 12.79
CA HIS A 123 -2.96 -0.30 11.36
C HIS A 123 -2.08 -1.54 11.14
N HIS A 124 -1.07 -1.75 11.98
CA HIS A 124 -0.26 -2.97 11.95
C HIS A 124 -1.02 -4.23 12.45
N GLU A 125 -2.04 -4.06 13.28
CA GLU A 125 -2.88 -5.13 13.84
C GLU A 125 -4.16 -5.39 13.01
N TRP A 126 -4.22 -4.91 11.76
CA TRP A 126 -5.32 -5.15 10.78
C TRP A 126 -6.70 -4.57 11.16
N THR A 127 -6.78 -3.69 12.16
CA THR A 127 -8.06 -3.45 12.86
C THR A 127 -8.22 -2.01 13.37
N ALA A 128 -8.39 -1.00 12.50
CA ALA A 128 -9.05 0.23 12.96
C ALA A 128 -9.48 1.27 11.89
N PRO A 129 -10.47 2.11 12.27
CA PRO A 129 -10.93 3.29 11.53
C PRO A 129 -9.98 4.50 11.58
N ILE A 130 -8.93 4.55 12.41
CA ILE A 130 -8.07 5.75 12.56
C ILE A 130 -6.84 5.72 11.63
N GLY A 131 -6.36 4.53 11.26
CA GLY A 131 -5.41 4.39 10.14
C GLY A 131 -5.99 4.94 8.82
N VAL A 132 -7.32 5.09 8.75
CA VAL A 132 -8.02 5.74 7.64
C VAL A 132 -7.65 7.22 7.54
N ILE A 133 -7.39 7.95 8.63
CA ILE A 133 -7.01 9.37 8.53
C ILE A 133 -5.60 9.52 7.98
N SER A 134 -4.62 8.77 8.50
CA SER A 134 -3.24 8.82 7.99
C SER A 134 -3.11 8.32 6.57
N ASN A 135 -4.04 7.47 6.10
CA ASN A 135 -3.97 6.86 4.78
C ASN A 135 -4.89 7.56 3.75
N MET A 136 -6.07 8.04 4.15
CA MET A 136 -7.02 8.68 3.23
C MET A 136 -6.80 10.18 3.09
N LEU A 137 -6.39 10.88 4.15
CA LEU A 137 -6.19 12.33 4.07
C LEU A 137 -5.10 12.69 3.03
N PRO A 138 -3.92 12.05 2.99
CA PRO A 138 -2.91 12.35 1.98
C PRO A 138 -3.43 12.17 0.55
N VAL A 139 -4.20 11.12 0.30
CA VAL A 139 -4.81 10.82 -1.01
C VAL A 139 -5.89 11.83 -1.38
N ALA A 140 -6.72 12.24 -0.42
CA ALA A 140 -7.87 13.12 -0.66
C ALA A 140 -7.47 14.59 -0.89
N LEU A 141 -6.37 15.06 -0.30
CA LEU A 141 -5.98 16.47 -0.31
C LEU A 141 -5.68 17.01 -1.70
N GLY A 142 -5.03 16.23 -2.58
CA GLY A 142 -4.66 16.69 -3.92
C GLY A 142 -5.86 17.22 -4.73
N PRO A 143 -6.88 16.38 -4.99
CA PRO A 143 -8.09 16.79 -5.69
C PRO A 143 -8.83 17.95 -5.01
N VAL A 144 -8.87 17.98 -3.67
CA VAL A 144 -9.55 19.05 -2.91
C VAL A 144 -8.84 20.39 -3.05
N VAL A 145 -7.50 20.39 -2.99
CA VAL A 145 -6.67 21.61 -3.11
C VAL A 145 -6.77 22.20 -4.51
N LEU A 146 -6.85 21.35 -5.55
CA LEU A 146 -6.93 21.82 -6.93
C LEU A 146 -8.37 22.01 -7.45
N GLY A 147 -9.40 21.63 -6.68
CA GLY A 147 -10.79 21.66 -7.14
C GLY A 147 -11.02 20.79 -8.38
N SER A 148 -10.34 19.65 -8.47
CA SER A 148 -10.21 18.90 -9.73
C SER A 148 -11.51 18.23 -10.18
N HIS A 149 -11.62 18.01 -11.49
CA HIS A 149 -12.77 17.32 -12.07
C HIS A 149 -12.94 15.88 -11.52
N LEU A 150 -14.18 15.41 -11.46
CA LEU A 150 -14.56 14.10 -10.90
C LEU A 150 -13.85 12.95 -11.60
N THR A 151 -13.61 13.05 -12.92
CA THR A 151 -12.92 11.99 -13.68
C THR A 151 -11.45 11.86 -13.28
N THR A 152 -10.69 12.97 -13.20
CA THR A 152 -9.30 12.94 -12.70
C THR A 152 -9.26 12.43 -11.27
N THR A 153 -10.20 12.89 -10.43
CA THR A 153 -10.31 12.46 -9.02
C THR A 153 -10.59 10.97 -8.89
N CYS A 154 -11.51 10.42 -9.67
CA CYS A 154 -11.81 8.97 -9.68
C CYS A 154 -10.63 8.15 -10.22
N MET A 155 -9.94 8.63 -11.25
CA MET A 155 -8.74 7.99 -11.76
C MET A 155 -7.64 7.96 -10.69
N TRP A 156 -7.38 9.09 -10.04
CA TRP A 156 -6.42 9.21 -8.95
C TRP A 156 -6.71 8.24 -7.79
N TYR A 157 -7.94 8.24 -7.26
CA TYR A 157 -8.30 7.33 -6.17
C TYR A 157 -8.21 5.86 -6.58
N SER A 158 -8.51 5.53 -7.84
CA SER A 158 -8.33 4.15 -8.34
C SER A 158 -6.85 3.76 -8.34
N LEU A 159 -5.97 4.63 -8.84
CA LEU A 159 -4.52 4.41 -8.83
C LEU A 159 -3.97 4.28 -7.41
N ALA A 160 -4.37 5.16 -6.49
CA ALA A 160 -3.93 5.12 -5.09
C ALA A 160 -4.38 3.84 -4.36
N LEU A 161 -5.63 3.40 -4.58
CA LEU A 161 -6.15 2.16 -3.99
C LEU A 161 -5.48 0.90 -4.55
N VAL A 162 -5.23 0.87 -5.86
CA VAL A 162 -4.48 -0.24 -6.50
C VAL A 162 -3.03 -0.25 -6.04
N SER A 163 -2.36 0.91 -5.99
CA SER A 163 -1.00 1.06 -5.47
C SER A 163 -0.89 0.55 -4.02
N THR A 164 -1.82 0.96 -3.15
CA THR A 164 -1.91 0.46 -1.77
C THR A 164 -2.09 -1.06 -1.76
N THR A 165 -2.99 -1.59 -2.57
CA THR A 165 -3.22 -3.04 -2.67
C THR A 165 -1.93 -3.77 -3.07
N ILE A 166 -1.19 -3.28 -4.07
CA ILE A 166 0.07 -3.86 -4.51
C ILE A 166 1.10 -3.87 -3.36
N SER A 167 1.24 -2.76 -2.64
CA SER A 167 2.18 -2.64 -1.51
C SER A 167 1.89 -3.57 -0.33
N HIS A 168 0.65 -4.06 -0.20
CA HIS A 168 0.21 -4.91 0.92
C HIS A 168 -0.17 -6.34 0.51
N CYS A 169 -0.29 -6.66 -0.77
CA CYS A 169 -0.84 -7.93 -1.22
C CYS A 169 0.04 -9.15 -0.90
N GLY A 170 1.31 -8.94 -0.56
CA GLY A 170 2.25 -10.04 -0.29
C GLY A 170 2.75 -10.76 -1.55
N TYR A 171 2.53 -10.16 -2.73
CA TYR A 171 3.02 -10.66 -4.02
C TYR A 171 3.84 -9.59 -4.74
N HIS A 172 4.99 -9.99 -5.27
CA HIS A 172 5.75 -9.16 -6.20
C HIS A 172 5.41 -9.57 -7.64
N LEU A 173 4.29 -9.06 -8.16
CA LEU A 173 3.75 -9.45 -9.45
C LEU A 173 4.48 -8.79 -10.64
N PRO A 174 4.50 -9.43 -11.83
CA PRO A 174 5.07 -8.85 -13.03
C PRO A 174 4.43 -7.51 -13.40
N PHE A 175 5.27 -6.59 -13.88
CA PHE A 175 4.93 -5.25 -14.35
C PHE A 175 4.32 -4.32 -13.29
N LEU A 176 4.38 -4.70 -12.02
CA LEU A 176 3.89 -3.89 -10.89
C LEU A 176 5.04 -3.48 -9.95
N PRO A 177 4.90 -2.35 -9.24
CA PRO A 177 5.85 -1.92 -8.23
C PRO A 177 6.08 -2.98 -7.14
N SER A 178 7.25 -2.94 -6.54
CA SER A 178 7.64 -3.89 -5.50
C SER A 178 6.97 -3.58 -4.16
N PRO A 179 6.38 -4.58 -3.46
CA PRO A 179 5.87 -4.42 -2.10
C PRO A 179 6.96 -4.40 -1.02
N GLU A 180 8.22 -4.71 -1.35
CA GLU A 180 9.31 -4.96 -0.39
C GLU A 180 9.57 -3.79 0.56
N PHE A 181 9.41 -2.55 0.10
CA PHE A 181 9.64 -1.34 0.91
C PHE A 181 8.63 -1.22 2.05
N HIS A 182 7.35 -1.41 1.75
CA HIS A 182 6.29 -1.32 2.75
C HIS A 182 6.21 -2.60 3.61
N ASP A 183 6.56 -3.75 3.04
CA ASP A 183 6.70 -4.97 3.83
C ASP A 183 7.82 -4.84 4.88
N PHE A 184 8.97 -4.27 4.50
CA PHE A 184 10.04 -3.96 5.46
C PHE A 184 9.61 -2.97 6.53
N HIS A 185 8.78 -1.99 6.17
CA HIS A 185 8.15 -1.08 7.14
C HIS A 185 7.37 -1.86 8.19
N HIS A 186 6.49 -2.79 7.80
CA HIS A 186 5.74 -3.62 8.74
C HIS A 186 6.61 -4.53 9.61
N LEU A 187 7.85 -4.84 9.19
CA LEU A 187 8.79 -5.64 9.96
C LEU A 187 9.58 -4.80 10.98
N ARG A 188 9.94 -3.56 10.65
CA ARG A 188 10.80 -2.71 11.49
C ARG A 188 10.08 -1.57 12.21
N PHE A 189 8.91 -1.17 11.75
CA PHE A 189 8.03 -0.12 12.28
C PHE A 189 8.62 1.30 12.33
N ASN A 190 9.93 1.48 12.19
CA ASN A 190 10.59 2.78 12.31
C ASN A 190 11.46 3.15 11.09
N GLN A 191 11.20 2.54 9.95
CA GLN A 191 11.87 2.75 8.66
C GLN A 191 10.82 2.79 7.55
N CYS A 192 11.15 3.37 6.39
CA CYS A 192 10.32 3.29 5.18
C CYS A 192 8.88 3.83 5.36
N PHE A 193 8.74 5.12 5.63
CA PHE A 193 7.44 5.76 5.93
C PHE A 193 6.69 6.28 4.69
N GLY A 194 7.39 6.61 3.61
CA GLY A 194 6.82 7.22 2.40
C GLY A 194 6.14 6.23 1.49
N VAL A 195 5.50 6.76 0.44
CA VAL A 195 4.85 5.98 -0.62
C VAL A 195 5.88 5.67 -1.72
N LEU A 196 6.64 6.68 -2.14
CA LEU A 196 7.66 6.59 -3.18
C LEU A 196 9.07 6.35 -2.62
N GLY A 197 9.28 6.66 -1.33
CA GLY A 197 10.57 6.52 -0.65
C GLY A 197 11.56 7.65 -0.94
N PHE A 198 11.17 8.69 -1.68
CA PHE A 198 12.01 9.87 -1.91
C PHE A 198 12.30 10.61 -0.60
N LEU A 199 11.26 10.81 0.23
CA LEU A 199 11.45 11.46 1.51
C LEU A 199 12.17 10.56 2.52
N ASP A 200 12.05 9.24 2.41
CA ASP A 200 12.85 8.33 3.22
C ASP A 200 14.33 8.41 2.87
N ARG A 201 14.66 8.50 1.58
CA ARG A 201 16.04 8.70 1.15
C ARG A 201 16.59 10.03 1.65
N LEU A 202 15.81 11.11 1.52
CA LEU A 202 16.18 12.45 1.98
C LEU A 202 16.46 12.49 3.48
N HIS A 203 15.63 11.81 4.29
CA HIS A 203 15.74 11.84 5.75
C HIS A 203 16.51 10.64 6.34
N GLY A 204 17.00 9.73 5.50
CA GLY A 204 17.75 8.54 5.92
C GLY A 204 16.91 7.47 6.63
N THR A 205 15.58 7.49 6.49
CA THR A 205 14.69 6.50 7.11
C THR A 205 14.57 5.19 6.30
N ASP A 206 15.24 5.09 5.16
CA ASP A 206 15.46 3.84 4.41
C ASP A 206 16.84 3.20 4.66
N ALA A 207 17.70 3.78 5.51
CA ALA A 207 19.11 3.40 5.61
C ALA A 207 19.32 1.91 5.95
N LYS A 208 18.48 1.35 6.84
CA LYS A 208 18.53 -0.08 7.18
C LYS A 208 17.95 -0.94 6.06
N PHE A 209 16.90 -0.49 5.39
CA PHE A 209 16.29 -1.19 4.27
C PHE A 209 17.31 -1.44 3.17
N ARG A 210 18.12 -0.43 2.85
CA ARG A 210 19.17 -0.49 1.81
C ARG A 210 20.30 -1.49 2.06
N GLN A 211 20.40 -2.00 3.29
CA GLN A 211 21.36 -3.02 3.69
C GLN A 211 20.75 -4.43 3.66
N THR A 212 19.52 -4.57 3.17
CA THR A 212 18.80 -5.83 3.14
C THR A 212 18.66 -6.36 1.72
N LYS A 213 18.41 -7.67 1.66
CA LYS A 213 18.05 -8.35 0.43
C LYS A 213 16.71 -7.88 -0.15
N GLN A 214 15.80 -7.40 0.70
CA GLN A 214 14.51 -6.86 0.28
C GLN A 214 14.72 -5.60 -0.58
N TYR A 215 15.75 -4.79 -0.30
CA TYR A 215 16.14 -3.67 -1.16
C TYR A 215 16.72 -4.12 -2.50
N GLU A 216 17.53 -5.19 -2.54
CA GLU A 216 18.00 -5.76 -3.82
C GLU A 216 16.82 -6.23 -4.69
N ARG A 217 15.75 -6.72 -4.05
CA ARG A 217 14.49 -7.10 -4.70
C ARG A 217 13.51 -5.94 -4.90
N HIS A 218 13.81 -4.73 -4.43
CA HIS A 218 12.90 -3.60 -4.53
C HIS A 218 13.03 -2.89 -5.89
N SER A 219 12.44 -3.49 -6.91
CA SER A 219 12.41 -2.95 -8.27
C SER A 219 11.11 -3.30 -9.00
N LEU A 220 10.81 -2.59 -10.09
CA LEU A 220 9.74 -2.98 -11.00
C LEU A 220 10.09 -4.34 -11.62
N LEU A 221 9.23 -5.34 -11.44
CA LEU A 221 9.47 -6.66 -12.01
C LEU A 221 9.14 -6.64 -13.52
N THR A 222 10.15 -6.46 -14.37
CA THR A 222 9.96 -6.35 -15.83
C THR A 222 9.86 -7.70 -16.55
N GLY A 223 10.11 -8.81 -15.85
CA GLY A 223 10.06 -10.17 -16.39
C GLY A 223 9.05 -11.08 -15.69
N LEU A 224 9.01 -12.35 -16.09
CA LEU A 224 8.13 -13.38 -15.52
C LEU A 224 8.84 -14.30 -14.50
N THR A 225 10.09 -13.98 -14.16
CA THR A 225 10.85 -14.72 -13.14
C THR A 225 10.74 -13.98 -11.82
N PRO A 226 10.20 -14.59 -10.75
CA PRO A 226 10.15 -13.99 -9.41
C PRO A 226 11.52 -13.50 -8.95
N LEU A 227 11.57 -12.37 -8.25
CA LEU A 227 12.83 -11.84 -7.75
C LEU A 227 13.46 -12.68 -6.64
N SER A 228 12.68 -13.53 -5.98
CA SER A 228 13.20 -14.56 -5.08
C SER A 228 14.04 -15.62 -5.81
N GLU A 229 13.76 -15.89 -7.08
CA GLU A 229 14.53 -16.81 -7.94
C GLU A 229 15.72 -16.09 -8.57
N SER A 230 15.54 -14.86 -9.10
CA SER A 230 16.63 -14.12 -9.74
C SER A 230 17.63 -13.54 -8.74
N ILE A 231 17.21 -13.28 -7.50
CA ILE A 231 18.04 -12.81 -6.39
C ILE A 231 17.81 -13.76 -5.20
N PRO A 232 18.40 -14.97 -5.21
CA PRO A 232 18.12 -16.03 -4.23
C PRO A 232 18.80 -15.76 -2.88
N ASP A 233 18.18 -16.21 -1.79
CA ASP A 233 18.75 -16.09 -0.44
C ASP A 233 20.13 -16.73 -0.34
N ALA A 234 20.98 -16.15 0.52
CA ALA A 234 22.29 -16.76 0.78
C ALA A 234 22.07 -18.18 1.34
N PRO A 235 22.86 -19.18 0.92
CA PRO A 235 22.73 -20.53 1.45
C PRO A 235 22.88 -20.48 2.96
N LYS A 236 21.92 -21.06 3.71
CA LYS A 236 22.06 -21.24 5.15
C LYS A 236 23.35 -22.02 5.39
N LYS A 237 24.32 -21.44 6.10
CA LYS A 237 25.51 -22.18 6.55
C LYS A 237 25.03 -23.41 7.31
N SER A 238 25.22 -24.60 6.75
CA SER A 238 24.99 -25.84 7.47
C SER A 238 25.90 -25.80 8.69
N LEU A 239 25.33 -25.77 9.89
CA LEU A 239 26.06 -26.15 11.09
C LEU A 239 26.50 -27.61 10.86
N ARG A 240 27.74 -27.80 10.40
CA ARG A 240 28.37 -29.12 10.41
C ARG A 240 28.60 -29.44 11.88
N THR A 241 27.73 -30.25 12.46
CA THR A 241 28.04 -31.07 13.63
C THR A 241 29.15 -32.05 13.22
N ARG A 242 30.38 -31.56 13.23
CA ARG A 242 31.58 -32.38 13.35
C ARG A 242 32.36 -31.75 14.47
N ASP A 243 32.29 -32.43 15.62
CA ASP A 243 33.23 -32.48 16.72
C ASP A 243 32.43 -32.68 18.01
N LEU A 244 32.93 -33.57 18.88
CA LEU A 244 32.33 -34.10 20.11
C LEU A 244 31.48 -35.37 19.89
N VAL A 245 32.14 -36.54 19.82
CA VAL A 245 32.27 -37.46 20.98
C VAL A 245 33.33 -38.51 20.63
N THR A 246 34.54 -38.31 21.14
CA THR A 246 35.47 -39.40 21.50
C THR A 246 36.17 -38.92 22.76
N PHE A 247 35.75 -39.44 23.91
CA PHE A 247 36.56 -39.93 25.02
C PHE A 247 35.63 -40.68 25.97
#